data_AF-A0A1V5U7K4-F1
#
_entry.id   AF-A0A1V5U7K4-F1
#
_cell.length_a   1.000
_cell.length_b   1.000
_cell.length_c   1.000
_cell.angle_alpha   90.00
_cell.angle_beta   90.00
_cell.angle_gamma   90.00
#
_symmetry.space_group_name_H-M   'P 1'
#
loop_
_entity.id
_entity.type
_entity.pdbx_description
1 polymer ?
#
loop_
_entity_poly.entity_id
_entity_poly.type
_entity_poly.pdbx_seq_one_letter_code
_entity_poly.pdbx_strand_id
1 'polypeptide(L)'
;MAKIPIRVIDAVKKFKTAVKTHLNVKKVLIFGSYAKGGYTKDSDIDVYVIADNIENNFMVMLDIAPLSIGVDTRIELVISR
;
A
#
# COMPACT_ATOMS: atom_id res chain seq x y z
N MET A 1 -9.61 -8.81 13.11
CA MET A 1 -9.24 -7.68 12.22
C MET A 1 -10.40 -6.70 12.23
N ALA A 2 -10.13 -5.39 12.33
CA ALA A 2 -11.21 -4.40 12.34
C ALA A 2 -12.01 -4.43 11.02
N LYS A 3 -13.24 -3.94 11.03
CA LYS A 3 -14.04 -3.81 9.81
C LYS A 3 -13.46 -2.68 8.94
N ILE A 4 -12.68 -3.06 7.94
CA ILE A 4 -12.07 -2.12 6.99
C ILE A 4 -13.13 -1.68 5.96
N PRO A 5 -13.27 -0.37 5.67
CA PRO A 5 -14.17 0.09 4.62
C PRO A 5 -13.86 -0.52 3.25
N ILE A 6 -14.89 -0.90 2.50
CA ILE A 6 -14.72 -1.52 1.17
C ILE A 6 -13.89 -0.64 0.21
N ARG A 7 -14.08 0.69 0.26
CA ARG A 7 -13.31 1.65 -0.53
C ARG A 7 -11.80 1.54 -0.33
N VAL A 8 -11.37 1.24 0.90
CA VAL A 8 -9.94 1.10 1.24
C VAL A 8 -9.41 -0.22 0.71
N ILE A 9 -10.19 -1.30 0.87
CA ILE A 9 -9.84 -2.60 0.30
C ILE A 9 -9.69 -2.50 -1.23
N ASP A 10 -10.60 -1.79 -1.89
CA ASP A 10 -10.58 -1.61 -3.34
C ASP A 10 -9.42 -0.74 -3.81
N ALA A 11 -9.11 0.35 -3.09
CA ALA A 11 -7.91 1.15 -3.34
C ALA A 11 -6.64 0.30 -3.24
N VAL A 12 -6.49 -0.48 -2.17
CA VAL A 12 -5.29 -1.32 -1.97
C VAL A 12 -5.20 -2.44 -3.01
N LYS A 13 -6.33 -3.00 -3.46
CA LYS A 13 -6.36 -3.96 -4.58
C LYS A 13 -5.90 -3.31 -5.90
N LYS A 14 -6.39 -2.11 -6.21
CA LYS A 14 -5.95 -1.35 -7.40
C LYS A 14 -4.47 -1.02 -7.34
N PHE A 15 -4.00 -0.53 -6.19
CA PHE A 15 -2.59 -0.24 -5.96
C PHE A 15 -1.72 -1.50 -6.10
N LYS A 16 -2.13 -2.63 -5.51
CA LYS A 16 -1.46 -3.93 -5.70
C LYS A 16 -1.33 -4.31 -7.18
N THR A 17 -2.35 -4.08 -7.99
CA THR A 17 -2.29 -4.34 -9.44
C THR A 17 -1.28 -3.44 -10.13
N ALA A 18 -1.23 -2.14 -9.78
CA ALA A 18 -0.25 -1.21 -10.33
C ALA A 18 1.18 -1.62 -9.96
N VAL A 19 1.45 -1.88 -8.67
CA VAL A 19 2.80 -2.21 -8.17
C VAL A 19 3.33 -3.53 -8.76
N LYS A 20 2.46 -4.50 -9.04
CA LYS A 20 2.83 -5.77 -9.67
C LYS A 20 3.44 -5.63 -11.07
N THR A 21 3.26 -4.49 -11.73
CA THR A 21 3.89 -4.21 -13.03
C THR A 21 5.37 -3.80 -12.89
N HIS A 22 5.79 -3.42 -11.68
CA HIS A 22 7.15 -2.98 -11.35
C HIS A 22 7.92 -3.97 -10.48
N LEU A 23 7.23 -4.72 -9.60
CA LEU A 23 7.85 -5.58 -8.59
C LEU A 23 7.28 -7.01 -8.58
N ASN A 24 8.12 -7.97 -8.19
CA ASN A 24 7.68 -9.33 -7.86
C ASN A 24 7.04 -9.37 -6.46
N VAL A 25 5.83 -8.83 -6.36
CA VAL A 25 5.09 -8.66 -5.09
C VAL A 25 4.72 -10.02 -4.49
N LYS A 26 5.20 -10.29 -3.27
CA LYS A 26 4.78 -11.43 -2.43
C LYS A 26 3.50 -11.16 -1.69
N LYS A 27 3.44 -10.02 -0.99
CA LYS A 27 2.30 -9.66 -0.13
C LYS A 27 2.07 -8.15 -0.16
N VAL A 28 0.80 -7.77 -0.01
CA VAL A 28 0.37 -6.39 0.25
C VAL A 28 -0.53 -6.46 1.46
N LEU A 29 -0.22 -5.67 2.48
CA LEU A 29 -0.93 -5.66 3.76
C LEU A 29 -1.43 -4.24 4.05
N ILE A 30 -2.60 -4.15 4.67
CA ILE A 30 -3.07 -2.91 5.30
C ILE A 30 -2.59 -2.97 6.75
N PHE A 31 -1.94 -1.90 7.21
CA PHE A 31 -1.55 -1.78 8.61
C PHE A 31 -2.11 -0.49 9.21
N GLY A 32 -1.55 -0.06 10.35
CA GLY A 32 -1.91 1.22 10.97
C GLY A 32 -3.37 1.34 11.39
N SER A 33 -3.93 2.54 11.21
CA SER A 33 -5.22 2.92 11.80
C SER A 33 -6.40 2.09 11.28
N TYR A 34 -6.41 1.78 9.98
CA TYR A 34 -7.45 0.96 9.35
C TYR A 34 -7.41 -0.50 9.84
N ALA A 35 -6.23 -1.09 9.99
CA ALA A 35 -6.11 -2.46 10.51
C ALA A 35 -6.55 -2.58 11.98
N LYS A 36 -6.25 -1.54 12.79
CA LYS A 36 -6.62 -1.44 14.21
C LYS A 36 -8.08 -1.04 14.45
N GLY A 37 -8.72 -0.38 13.50
CA GLY A 37 -10.11 0.09 13.59
C GLY A 37 -10.27 1.49 14.19
N GLY A 38 -9.18 2.22 14.42
CA GLY A 38 -9.17 3.58 14.94
C GLY A 38 -9.00 4.66 13.86
N TYR A 39 -9.37 4.37 12.62
CA TYR A 39 -9.25 5.32 11.51
C TYR A 39 -10.30 6.43 11.62
N THR A 40 -9.96 7.60 11.10
CA THR A 40 -10.85 8.74 10.93
C THR A 40 -11.05 9.02 9.44
N LYS A 41 -11.86 10.04 9.11
CA LYS A 41 -12.06 10.47 7.71
C LYS A 41 -10.76 10.96 7.04
N ASP A 42 -9.84 11.49 7.84
CA ASP A 42 -8.58 12.09 7.39
C ASP A 42 -7.39 11.14 7.53
N SER A 43 -7.64 9.87 7.91
CA SER A 43 -6.57 8.88 8.07
C SER A 43 -6.02 8.38 6.74
N ASP A 44 -4.69 8.28 6.70
CA ASP A 44 -3.92 7.62 5.65
C ASP A 44 -4.22 6.11 5.58
N ILE A 45 -4.10 5.58 4.38
CA ILE A 45 -4.17 4.15 4.09
C ILE A 45 -2.74 3.62 4.12
N ASP A 46 -2.30 3.18 5.29
CA ASP A 46 -1.00 2.56 5.51
C ASP A 46 -0.90 1.21 4.75
N VAL A 47 -0.08 1.16 3.69
CA VAL A 47 0.14 -0.03 2.86
C VAL A 47 1.56 -0.54 2.98
N TYR A 48 1.70 -1.80 3.37
CA TYR A 48 2.98 -2.50 3.43
C TYR A 48 3.13 -3.46 2.26
N VAL A 49 4.16 -3.28 1.44
CA VAL A 49 4.46 -4.12 0.28
C VAL A 49 5.70 -4.95 0.54
N ILE A 50 5.56 -6.27 0.43
CA ILE A 50 6.66 -7.24 0.50
C ILE A 50 6.92 -7.75 -0.92
N ALA A 51 8.14 -7.61 -1.43
CA ALA A 51 8.51 -8.09 -2.76
C ALA A 51 9.93 -8.67 -2.79
N ASP A 52 10.17 -9.62 -3.70
CA ASP A 52 11.52 -10.19 -3.88
C ASP A 52 12.45 -9.23 -4.63
N ASN A 53 13.75 -9.53 -4.57
CA ASN A 53 14.79 -8.90 -5.39
C ASN A 53 14.87 -7.38 -5.25
N ILE A 54 14.53 -6.86 -4.07
CA ILE A 54 14.77 -5.46 -3.73
C ILE A 54 16.23 -5.30 -3.31
N GLU A 55 16.99 -4.57 -4.12
CA GLU A 55 18.36 -4.17 -3.80
C GLU A 55 18.39 -2.90 -2.93
N ASN A 56 17.49 -1.96 -3.21
CA ASN A 56 17.39 -0.69 -2.50
C ASN A 56 15.92 -0.29 -2.30
N ASN A 57 15.45 -0.36 -1.06
CA ASN A 57 14.08 -0.02 -0.68
C ASN A 57 13.72 1.43 -1.05
N PHE A 58 14.64 2.37 -0.89
CA PHE A 58 14.38 3.79 -1.18
C PHE A 58 14.16 4.02 -2.68
N MET A 59 15.00 3.43 -3.54
CA MET A 59 14.84 3.55 -5.00
C MET A 59 13.53 2.91 -5.46
N VAL A 60 13.23 1.70 -4.97
CA VAL A 60 11.95 1.04 -5.27
C VAL A 60 10.76 1.90 -4.82
N MET A 61 10.84 2.48 -3.62
CA MET A 61 9.78 3.36 -3.12
C MET A 61 9.56 4.58 -4.03
N LEU A 62 10.62 5.20 -4.55
CA LEU A 62 10.51 6.31 -5.50
C LEU A 62 9.81 5.89 -6.80
N ASP A 63 10.04 4.67 -7.27
CA ASP A 63 9.41 4.17 -8.50
C ASP A 63 7.92 3.87 -8.32
N ILE A 64 7.52 3.32 -7.17
CA ILE A 64 6.15 2.82 -6.98
C ILE A 64 5.24 3.75 -6.19
N ALA A 65 5.77 4.65 -5.36
CA ALA A 65 4.96 5.60 -4.60
C ALA A 65 4.10 6.50 -5.50
N PRO A 66 4.58 7.03 -6.64
CA PRO A 66 3.75 7.84 -7.55
C PRO A 66 2.51 7.10 -8.10
N LEU A 67 2.52 5.77 -8.14
CA LEU A 67 1.37 4.97 -8.58
C LEU A 67 0.16 5.15 -7.65
N SER A 68 0.36 5.57 -6.39
CA SER A 68 -0.73 5.84 -5.46
C SER A 68 -1.61 7.01 -5.90
N ILE A 69 -1.05 7.99 -6.62
CA ILE A 69 -1.75 9.20 -7.08
C ILE A 69 -2.91 8.84 -8.00
N GLY A 70 -2.74 7.82 -8.85
CA GLY A 70 -3.79 7.31 -9.75
C GLY A 70 -4.83 6.41 -9.05
N VAL A 71 -4.66 6.12 -7.77
CA VAL A 71 -5.48 5.16 -7.02
C VAL A 71 -6.23 5.81 -5.85
N ASP A 72 -5.49 6.33 -4.88
CA ASP A 72 -5.99 7.05 -3.70
C ASP A 72 -4.82 7.81 -3.08
N THR A 73 -4.90 9.13 -3.04
CA THR A 73 -3.81 10.02 -2.58
C THR A 73 -3.50 9.88 -1.09
N ARG A 74 -4.33 9.15 -0.34
CA ARG A 74 -4.11 8.87 1.09
C ARG A 74 -3.26 7.63 1.31
N ILE A 75 -2.85 6.91 0.28
CA ILE A 75 -1.98 5.73 0.45
C ILE A 75 -0.59 6.21 0.88
N GLU A 76 -0.16 5.74 2.04
CA GLU A 76 1.21 5.88 2.53
C GLU A 76 1.90 4.52 2.47
N LEU A 77 3.08 4.48 1.87
CA LEU A 77 3.75 3.25 1.47
C LEU A 77 4.92 2.92 2.39
N VAL A 78 4.99 1.66 2.80
CA VAL A 78 6.20 1.02 3.32
C VAL A 78 6.57 -0.18 2.45
N ILE A 79 7.84 -0.29 2.11
CA ILE A 79 8.39 -1.37 1.28
C ILE A 79 9.38 -2.21 2.09
N SER A 80 9.30 -3.53 1.95
CA SER A 80 10.31 -4.46 2.43
C SER A 80 10.58 -5.57 1.43
N ARG A 81 11.73 -6.22 1.63
CA ARG A 81 12.04 -7.53 1.06
C ARG A 81 11.33 -8.63 1.84
#